data_AF-A0A7S3U8D9-F1
#
_entry.id   AF-A0A7S3U8D9-F1
#
_cell.length_a   1.000
_cell.length_b   1.000
_cell.length_c   1.000
_cell.angle_alpha   90.00
_cell.angle_beta   90.00
_cell.angle_gamma   90.00
#
_symmetry.space_group_name_H-M   'P 1'
#
loop_
_entity.id
_entity.type
_entity.pdbx_description
1 polymer ?
#
loop_
_entity_poly.entity_id
_entity_poly.type
_entity_poly.pdbx_seq_one_letter_code
_entity_poly.pdbx_strand_id
1 'polypeptide(L)'
;YFCVELPEDAPLWYNAIRRVIQDASLQRVSVRDTELHQRKRWAAACGVAAALERGTPIGERAMAILFHCYDMDYDCVLRIGELMVLIRELLAAVLHDEGHAEGADRDTAVFSSQHRIPDDELFDRAMRMRRQCDPHGCGKVSKTDFVTYGAPAMYEALGVGGTFSDLGIQMGGNGAGEYYD
;
A
#
# COMPACT_ATOMS: atom_id res chain seq x y z
N TYR A 1 10.40 0.12 28.50
CA TYR A 1 9.40 0.00 29.58
C TYR A 1 8.52 1.23 29.52
N PHE A 2 7.20 1.04 29.47
CA PHE A 2 6.22 2.12 29.47
C PHE A 2 5.75 2.31 30.91
N CYS A 3 5.94 3.49 31.50
CA CYS A 3 5.55 3.79 32.88
C CYS A 3 4.83 5.14 32.90
N VAL A 4 3.62 5.16 33.45
CA VAL A 4 2.89 6.41 33.74
C VAL A 4 3.43 6.89 35.08
N GLU A 5 4.32 7.89 35.05
CA GLU A 5 5.00 8.39 36.26
C GLU A 5 4.08 9.24 37.14
N LEU A 6 3.11 9.94 36.53
CA LEU A 6 2.15 10.80 37.22
C LEU A 6 0.71 10.51 36.77
N PRO A 7 -0.29 10.48 37.69
CA PRO A 7 -1.70 10.26 37.34
C PRO A 7 -2.25 11.26 36.31
N GLU A 8 -1.73 12.49 36.29
CA GLU A 8 -2.12 13.57 35.38
C GLU A 8 -1.73 13.29 33.92
N ASP A 9 -0.74 12.42 33.69
CA ASP A 9 -0.29 12.02 32.36
C ASP A 9 -1.15 10.90 31.76
N ALA A 10 -1.96 10.21 32.57
CA ALA A 10 -2.78 9.10 32.11
C ALA A 10 -3.71 9.47 30.93
N PRO A 11 -4.39 10.65 30.89
CA PRO A 11 -5.17 11.07 29.73
C PRO A 11 -4.33 11.33 28.49
N LEU A 12 -3.12 11.89 28.64
CA LEU A 12 -2.19 12.11 27.52
C LEU A 12 -1.77 10.78 26.91
N TRP A 13 -1.37 9.83 27.75
CA TRP A 13 -0.97 8.49 27.33
C TRP A 13 -2.10 7.70 26.71
N TYR A 14 -3.29 7.73 27.32
CA TYR A 14 -4.50 7.12 26.75
C TYR A 14 -4.77 7.66 25.34
N ASN A 15 -4.69 8.97 25.15
CA ASN A 15 -4.90 9.59 23.85
C ASN A 15 -3.78 9.25 22.84
N ALA A 16 -2.53 9.18 23.28
CA ALA A 16 -1.41 8.80 22.44
C ALA A 16 -1.54 7.35 21.94
N ILE A 17 -1.81 6.40 22.84
CA ILE A 17 -2.01 4.98 22.51
C ILE A 17 -3.23 4.84 21.58
N ARG A 18 -4.34 5.53 21.90
CA ARG A 18 -5.53 5.51 21.06
C ARG A 18 -5.24 6.03 19.65
N ARG A 19 -4.43 7.09 19.50
CA ARG A 19 -4.02 7.61 18.19
C ARG A 19 -3.17 6.60 17.41
N VAL A 20 -2.24 5.91 18.08
CA VAL A 20 -1.42 4.86 17.45
C VAL A 20 -2.28 3.70 16.95
N ILE A 21 -3.21 3.21 17.78
CA ILE A 21 -4.15 2.14 17.39
C ILE A 21 -4.99 2.59 16.19
N GLN A 22 -5.45 3.84 16.23
CA GLN A 22 -6.28 4.42 15.18
C GLN A 22 -5.53 4.65 13.86
N ASP A 23 -4.24 4.98 13.91
CA ASP A 23 -3.36 5.14 12.74
C ASP A 23 -3.21 3.82 11.96
N ALA A 24 -3.12 2.70 12.68
CA ALA A 24 -2.94 1.37 12.10
C ALA A 24 -4.26 0.62 11.81
N SER A 25 -5.42 1.18 12.18
CA SER A 25 -6.68 0.44 12.15
C SER A 25 -7.30 0.38 10.75
N LEU A 26 -7.23 -0.78 10.09
CA LEU A 26 -7.98 -1.07 8.87
C LEU A 26 -9.49 -0.91 9.05
N GLN A 27 -10.03 -1.25 10.22
CA GLN A 27 -11.45 -1.07 10.52
C GLN A 27 -11.87 0.40 10.50
N ARG A 28 -11.00 1.30 10.97
CA ARG A 28 -11.28 2.74 10.92
C ARG A 28 -11.31 3.26 9.48
N VAL A 29 -10.42 2.72 8.65
CA VAL A 29 -10.37 3.02 7.23
C VAL A 29 -11.62 2.50 6.51
N SER A 30 -12.02 1.25 6.76
CA SER A 30 -13.15 0.62 6.06
C SER A 30 -14.49 1.31 6.29
N VAL A 31 -14.72 1.92 7.46
CA VAL A 31 -15.94 2.70 7.76
C VAL A 31 -16.12 3.89 6.81
N ARG A 32 -15.03 4.41 6.24
CA ARG A 32 -15.02 5.57 5.34
C ARG A 32 -14.87 5.16 3.87
N ASP A 33 -14.67 3.87 3.64
CA ASP A 33 -14.39 3.31 2.33
C ASP A 33 -15.68 2.98 1.57
N THR A 34 -16.21 3.98 0.87
CA THR A 34 -17.42 3.82 0.04
C THR A 34 -17.10 3.17 -1.31
N GLU A 35 -18.09 2.53 -1.94
CA GLU A 35 -17.93 1.98 -3.30
C GLU A 35 -17.42 3.02 -4.32
N LEU A 36 -17.86 4.28 -4.18
CA LEU A 36 -17.41 5.36 -5.06
C LEU A 36 -15.91 5.65 -4.88
N HIS A 37 -15.42 5.65 -3.64
CA HIS A 37 -13.99 5.80 -3.36
C HIS A 37 -13.22 4.62 -3.95
N GLN A 38 -13.68 3.39 -3.72
CA GLN A 38 -13.06 2.16 -4.23
C GLN A 38 -12.90 2.17 -5.75
N ARG A 39 -13.93 2.57 -6.51
CA ARG A 39 -13.86 2.65 -7.99
C ARG A 39 -12.80 3.62 -8.48
N LYS A 40 -12.68 4.79 -7.82
CA LYS A 40 -11.66 5.79 -8.17
C LYS A 40 -10.26 5.30 -7.84
N ARG A 41 -10.08 4.71 -6.65
CA ARG A 41 -8.78 4.17 -6.22
C ARG A 41 -8.33 3.04 -7.11
N TRP A 42 -9.22 2.11 -7.47
CA TRP A 42 -8.89 0.96 -8.31
C TRP A 42 -8.25 1.38 -9.64
N ALA A 43 -8.86 2.33 -10.35
CA ALA A 43 -8.31 2.83 -11.61
C ALA A 43 -6.91 3.46 -11.41
N ALA A 44 -6.70 4.19 -10.31
CA ALA A 44 -5.40 4.76 -9.97
C ALA A 44 -4.36 3.66 -9.63
N ALA A 45 -4.76 2.65 -8.85
CA ALA A 45 -3.93 1.51 -8.48
C ALA A 45 -3.48 0.73 -9.72
N CYS A 46 -4.40 0.39 -10.64
CA CYS A 46 -4.05 -0.29 -11.90
C CYS A 46 -3.05 0.50 -12.73
N GLY A 47 -3.29 1.81 -12.92
CA GLY A 47 -2.38 2.65 -13.70
C GLY A 47 -0.98 2.76 -13.08
N VAL A 48 -0.90 2.85 -11.76
CA VAL A 48 0.37 2.94 -11.02
C VAL A 48 1.08 1.60 -10.97
N ALA A 49 0.38 0.50 -10.71
CA ALA A 49 0.94 -0.86 -10.73
C ALA A 49 1.59 -1.16 -12.09
N ALA A 50 0.86 -0.94 -13.20
CA ALA A 50 1.40 -1.13 -14.54
C ALA A 50 2.62 -0.23 -14.82
N ALA A 51 2.63 1.00 -14.30
CA ALA A 51 3.78 1.89 -14.44
C ALA A 51 5.00 1.39 -13.65
N LEU A 52 4.77 0.88 -12.44
CA LEU A 52 5.80 0.29 -11.59
C LEU A 52 6.40 -0.97 -12.26
N GLU A 53 5.57 -1.90 -12.71
CA GLU A 53 6.01 -3.14 -13.37
C GLU A 53 6.86 -2.88 -14.62
N ARG A 54 6.49 -1.86 -15.41
CA ARG A 54 7.21 -1.50 -16.63
C ARG A 54 8.46 -0.65 -16.40
N GLY A 55 8.76 -0.29 -15.15
CA GLY A 55 9.90 0.61 -14.86
C GLY A 55 9.68 2.05 -15.35
N THR A 56 8.44 2.45 -15.64
CA THR A 56 8.16 3.77 -16.21
C THR A 56 8.04 4.83 -15.11
N PRO A 57 8.63 6.03 -15.30
CA PRO A 57 8.49 7.12 -14.33
C PRO A 57 7.04 7.52 -14.11
N ILE A 58 6.63 7.61 -12.84
CA ILE A 58 5.30 8.11 -12.47
C ILE A 58 5.39 9.62 -12.29
N GLY A 59 4.63 10.39 -13.07
CA GLY A 59 4.64 11.84 -12.97
C GLY A 59 4.05 12.35 -11.64
N GLU A 60 4.53 13.52 -11.18
CA GLU A 60 4.10 14.12 -9.90
C GLU A 60 2.58 14.27 -9.78
N ARG A 61 1.91 14.64 -10.87
CA ARG A 61 0.44 14.76 -10.89
C ARG A 61 -0.24 13.42 -10.65
N ALA A 62 0.29 12.33 -11.21
CA ALA A 62 -0.25 10.99 -10.99
C ALA A 62 -0.02 10.54 -9.54
N MET A 63 1.16 10.82 -8.98
CA MET A 63 1.45 10.58 -7.55
C MET A 63 0.52 11.37 -6.62
N ALA A 64 0.23 12.64 -6.94
CA ALA A 64 -0.69 13.45 -6.17
C ALA A 64 -2.14 12.96 -6.27
N ILE A 65 -2.58 12.48 -7.44
CA ILE A 65 -3.89 11.85 -7.60
C ILE A 65 -3.96 10.58 -6.77
N LEU A 66 -2.94 9.74 -6.83
CA LEU A 66 -2.85 8.53 -6.03
C LEU A 66 -2.94 8.85 -4.53
N PHE A 67 -2.19 9.84 -4.06
CA PHE A 67 -2.27 10.31 -2.68
C PHE A 67 -3.72 10.64 -2.27
N HIS A 68 -4.41 11.48 -3.04
CA HIS A 68 -5.78 11.89 -2.74
C HIS A 68 -6.81 10.77 -2.89
N CYS A 69 -6.50 9.73 -3.67
CA CYS A 69 -7.31 8.53 -3.74
C CYS A 69 -7.29 7.76 -2.42
N TYR A 70 -6.15 7.70 -1.72
CA TYR A 70 -5.99 6.92 -0.49
C TYR A 70 -6.07 7.73 0.81
N ASP A 71 -6.07 9.06 0.74
CA ASP A 71 -6.43 9.99 1.83
C ASP A 71 -7.95 9.95 2.06
N MET A 72 -8.42 8.91 2.75
CA MET A 72 -9.84 8.56 2.84
C MET A 72 -10.59 9.41 3.86
N ASP A 73 -9.88 10.11 4.74
CA ASP A 73 -10.48 11.09 5.64
C ASP A 73 -10.16 12.54 5.33
N TYR A 74 -9.53 12.78 4.19
CA TYR A 74 -9.30 14.10 3.61
C TYR A 74 -8.51 15.03 4.54
N ASP A 75 -7.63 14.47 5.36
CA ASP A 75 -6.82 15.22 6.32
C ASP A 75 -5.44 15.58 5.74
N CYS A 76 -5.20 15.25 4.47
CA CYS A 76 -3.97 15.48 3.73
C CYS A 76 -2.75 14.78 4.34
N VAL A 77 -2.98 13.63 4.99
CA VAL A 77 -1.94 12.76 5.53
C VAL A 77 -2.30 11.30 5.25
N LEU A 78 -1.37 10.52 4.72
CA LEU A 78 -1.54 9.07 4.68
C LEU A 78 -1.08 8.44 5.99
N ARG A 79 -2.03 7.79 6.67
CA ARG A 79 -1.82 6.97 7.86
C ARG A 79 -1.45 5.54 7.49
N ILE A 80 -0.98 4.77 8.47
CA ILE A 80 -0.57 3.38 8.24
C ILE A 80 -1.70 2.55 7.63
N GLY A 81 -2.93 2.65 8.15
CA GLY A 81 -4.07 1.93 7.58
C GLY A 81 -4.35 2.28 6.12
N GLU A 82 -4.14 3.53 5.72
CA GLU A 82 -4.32 3.99 4.33
C GLU A 82 -3.21 3.48 3.42
N LEU A 83 -1.97 3.44 3.91
CA LEU A 83 -0.84 2.83 3.23
C LEU A 83 -1.02 1.31 3.08
N MET A 84 -1.58 0.63 4.07
CA MET A 84 -1.92 -0.79 3.96
C MET A 84 -2.94 -1.04 2.85
N VAL A 85 -3.99 -0.21 2.74
CA VAL A 85 -4.97 -0.31 1.64
C VAL A 85 -4.32 -0.01 0.29
N LEU A 86 -3.44 0.99 0.21
CA LEU A 86 -2.66 1.30 -1.00
C LEU A 86 -1.82 0.10 -1.45
N ILE A 87 -0.99 -0.45 -0.57
CA ILE A 87 -0.11 -1.58 -0.89
C ILE A 87 -0.95 -2.78 -1.35
N ARG A 88 -2.03 -3.10 -0.64
CA ARG A 88 -2.93 -4.22 -0.98
C ARG A 88 -3.59 -4.05 -2.34
N GLU A 89 -4.12 -2.87 -2.65
CA GLU A 89 -4.75 -2.61 -3.96
C GLU A 89 -3.72 -2.57 -5.11
N LEU A 90 -2.49 -2.09 -4.87
CA LEU A 90 -1.41 -2.18 -5.86
C LEU A 90 -1.01 -3.64 -6.14
N LEU A 91 -0.86 -4.47 -5.12
CA LEU A 91 -0.60 -5.91 -5.29
C LEU A 91 -1.72 -6.61 -6.04
N ALA A 92 -2.97 -6.31 -5.68
CA ALA A 92 -4.14 -6.84 -6.38
C ALA A 92 -4.14 -6.42 -7.86
N ALA A 93 -3.73 -5.18 -8.16
CA ALA A 93 -3.62 -4.68 -9.53
C ALA A 93 -2.51 -5.38 -10.34
N VAL A 94 -1.34 -5.63 -9.75
CA VAL A 94 -0.27 -6.42 -10.38
C VAL A 94 -0.79 -7.82 -10.72
N LEU A 95 -1.41 -8.52 -9.77
CA LEU A 95 -1.97 -9.85 -9.99
C LEU A 95 -3.08 -9.87 -11.04
N HIS A 96 -3.82 -8.77 -11.17
CA HIS A 96 -4.82 -8.60 -12.21
C HIS A 96 -4.20 -8.45 -13.60
N ASP A 97 -3.13 -7.67 -13.74
CA ASP A 97 -2.42 -7.50 -15.02
C ASP A 97 -1.69 -8.78 -15.47
N GLU A 98 -1.11 -9.52 -14.52
CA GLU A 98 -0.46 -10.83 -14.77
C GLU A 98 -1.45 -11.94 -15.18
N GLY A 99 -2.76 -11.66 -15.17
CA GLY A 99 -3.80 -12.65 -15.48
C GLY A 99 -3.99 -13.70 -14.38
N HIS A 100 -3.33 -13.54 -13.22
CA HIS A 100 -3.56 -14.40 -12.05
C HIS A 100 -4.94 -14.18 -11.41
N ALA A 101 -5.60 -13.07 -11.74
CA ALA A 101 -7.02 -12.83 -11.49
C ALA A 101 -7.76 -12.70 -12.83
N GLU A 102 -7.89 -13.83 -13.57
CA GLU A 102 -8.54 -13.91 -14.88
C GLU A 102 -9.94 -13.23 -14.86
N GLY A 103 -10.06 -12.07 -15.50
CA GLY A 103 -11.34 -11.41 -15.78
C GLY A 103 -12.18 -10.97 -14.57
N ALA A 104 -11.61 -10.99 -13.37
CA ALA A 104 -12.36 -10.75 -12.15
C ALA A 104 -12.37 -9.27 -11.75
N ASP A 105 -13.48 -8.83 -11.16
CA ASP A 105 -13.64 -7.50 -10.60
C ASP A 105 -12.59 -7.19 -9.51
N ARG A 106 -12.48 -5.90 -9.15
CA ARG A 106 -11.60 -5.41 -8.08
C ARG A 106 -11.67 -6.31 -6.83
N ASP A 107 -12.88 -6.68 -6.43
CA ASP A 107 -13.13 -7.38 -5.17
C ASP A 107 -12.46 -8.76 -5.17
N THR A 108 -12.49 -9.46 -6.29
CA THR A 108 -11.82 -10.75 -6.46
C THR A 108 -10.30 -10.61 -6.42
N ALA A 109 -9.74 -9.60 -7.10
CA ALA A 109 -8.30 -9.33 -7.09
C ALA A 109 -7.81 -8.97 -5.67
N VAL A 110 -8.55 -8.11 -4.96
CA VAL A 110 -8.26 -7.75 -3.57
C VAL A 110 -8.38 -8.96 -2.65
N PHE A 111 -9.41 -9.79 -2.80
CA PHE A 111 -9.57 -11.02 -2.02
C PHE A 111 -8.39 -12.00 -2.22
N SER A 112 -7.93 -12.15 -3.46
CA SER A 112 -6.74 -12.95 -3.78
C SER A 112 -5.48 -12.40 -3.08
N SER A 113 -5.29 -11.07 -3.09
CA SER A 113 -4.14 -10.43 -2.44
C SER A 113 -4.14 -10.63 -0.92
N GLN A 114 -5.32 -10.65 -0.27
CA GLN A 114 -5.44 -10.85 1.18
C GLN A 114 -4.91 -12.22 1.64
N HIS A 115 -5.04 -13.25 0.81
CA HIS A 115 -4.57 -14.60 1.14
C HIS A 115 -3.06 -14.76 0.93
N ARG A 116 -2.44 -13.89 0.13
CA ARG A 116 -1.02 -13.96 -0.21
C ARG A 116 -0.15 -13.17 0.77
N ILE A 117 -0.67 -12.08 1.33
CA ILE A 117 0.06 -11.22 2.27
C ILE A 117 -0.77 -11.05 3.54
N PRO A 118 -0.39 -11.75 4.62
CA PRO A 118 -0.97 -11.58 5.94
C PRO A 118 -0.97 -10.12 6.43
N ASP A 119 -1.91 -9.76 7.31
CA ASP A 119 -2.07 -8.38 7.79
C ASP A 119 -0.85 -7.86 8.57
N ASP A 120 -0.12 -8.73 9.27
CA ASP A 120 1.13 -8.40 9.96
C ASP A 120 2.26 -8.05 8.99
N GLU A 121 2.41 -8.83 7.91
CA GLU A 121 3.36 -8.51 6.84
C GLU A 121 2.97 -7.22 6.11
N LEU A 122 1.67 -7.02 5.85
CA LEU A 122 1.16 -5.79 5.24
C LEU A 122 1.44 -4.57 6.12
N PHE A 123 1.25 -4.70 7.43
CA PHE A 123 1.58 -3.65 8.39
C PHE A 123 3.08 -3.32 8.36
N ASP A 124 3.95 -4.33 8.33
CA ASP A 124 5.40 -4.12 8.26
C ASP A 124 5.82 -3.42 6.96
N ARG A 125 5.24 -3.80 5.82
CA ARG A 125 5.45 -3.12 4.53
C ARG A 125 4.99 -1.66 4.59
N ALA A 126 3.82 -1.38 5.15
CA ALA A 126 3.31 -0.02 5.34
C ALA A 126 4.21 0.81 6.27
N MET A 127 4.73 0.21 7.34
CA MET A 127 5.68 0.85 8.25
C MET A 127 6.99 1.23 7.56
N ARG A 128 7.55 0.33 6.73
CA ARG A 128 8.75 0.63 5.93
C ARG A 128 8.49 1.75 4.93
N MET A 129 7.37 1.68 4.21
CA MET A 129 6.95 2.72 3.28
C MET A 129 6.83 4.08 3.98
N ARG A 130 6.18 4.14 5.15
CA ARG A 130 6.10 5.39 5.94
C ARG A 130 7.48 5.94 6.27
N ARG A 131 8.43 5.10 6.73
CA ARG A 131 9.77 5.58 7.08
C ARG A 131 10.51 6.21 5.90
N GLN A 132 10.25 5.75 4.69
CA GLN A 132 10.85 6.32 3.47
C GLN A 132 10.15 7.62 3.04
N CYS A 133 8.84 7.70 3.25
CA CYS A 133 8.01 8.86 2.92
C CYS A 133 7.83 9.86 4.07
N ASP A 134 8.59 9.74 5.16
CA ASP A 134 8.59 10.65 6.31
C ASP A 134 10.03 10.98 6.71
N PRO A 135 10.76 11.75 5.86
CA PRO A 135 12.16 12.10 6.13
C PRO A 135 12.32 12.95 7.40
N HIS A 136 11.23 13.58 7.86
CA HIS A 136 11.19 14.41 9.05
C HIS A 136 10.91 13.61 10.34
N GLY A 137 10.53 12.33 10.23
CA GLY A 137 10.23 11.47 11.36
C GLY A 137 9.02 11.92 12.19
N CYS A 138 8.06 12.60 11.58
CA CYS A 138 6.89 13.15 12.27
C CYS A 138 5.72 12.14 12.40
N GLY A 139 5.91 10.92 11.89
CA GLY A 139 4.95 9.82 11.90
C GLY A 139 3.85 9.95 10.86
N LYS A 140 3.98 10.90 9.91
CA LYS A 140 2.95 11.27 8.93
C LYS A 140 3.56 11.35 7.54
N VAL A 141 2.81 10.88 6.54
CA VAL A 141 3.20 11.02 5.13
C VAL A 141 2.36 12.13 4.50
N SER A 142 2.97 13.29 4.27
CA SER A 142 2.30 14.39 3.59
C SER A 142 2.23 14.16 2.08
N LYS A 143 1.39 14.92 1.37
CA LYS A 143 1.34 14.89 -0.09
C LYS A 143 2.72 15.14 -0.72
N THR A 144 3.45 16.13 -0.23
CA THR A 144 4.75 16.52 -0.79
C THR A 144 5.77 15.41 -0.60
N ASP A 145 5.81 14.80 0.58
CA ASP A 145 6.73 13.70 0.86
C ASP A 145 6.36 12.45 0.04
N PHE A 146 5.07 12.16 -0.09
CA PHE A 146 4.59 11.06 -0.92
C PHE A 146 4.93 11.24 -2.40
N VAL A 147 4.78 12.44 -2.96
CA VAL A 147 5.17 12.70 -4.36
C VAL A 147 6.68 12.53 -4.55
N THR A 148 7.48 12.95 -3.57
CA THR A 148 8.95 12.94 -3.67
C THR A 148 9.53 11.53 -3.47
N TYR A 149 9.02 10.78 -2.49
CA TYR A 149 9.61 9.51 -2.04
C TYR A 149 8.71 8.29 -2.28
N GLY A 150 7.46 8.49 -2.69
CA GLY A 150 6.46 7.42 -2.76
C GLY A 150 6.75 6.37 -3.83
N ALA A 151 7.24 6.76 -5.01
CA ALA A 151 7.54 5.80 -6.07
C ALA A 151 8.58 4.73 -5.67
N PRO A 152 9.79 5.09 -5.19
CA PRO A 152 10.75 4.08 -4.71
C PRO A 152 10.21 3.29 -3.51
N ALA A 153 9.43 3.93 -2.63
CA ALA A 153 8.84 3.23 -1.49
C ALA A 153 7.76 2.21 -1.89
N MET A 154 6.98 2.49 -2.93
CA MET A 154 6.03 1.53 -3.51
C MET A 154 6.76 0.36 -4.18
N TYR A 155 7.84 0.62 -4.94
CA TYR A 155 8.66 -0.44 -5.53
C TYR A 155 9.15 -1.45 -4.49
N GLU A 156 9.70 -0.96 -3.38
CA GLU A 156 10.16 -1.82 -2.28
C GLU A 156 8.98 -2.53 -1.59
N ALA A 157 7.89 -1.82 -1.31
CA ALA A 157 6.71 -2.39 -0.65
C ALA A 157 6.06 -3.51 -1.47
N LEU A 158 6.13 -3.46 -2.80
CA LEU A 158 5.65 -4.51 -3.70
C LEU A 158 6.66 -5.65 -3.87
N GLY A 159 7.94 -5.43 -3.53
CA GLY A 159 9.01 -6.40 -3.79
C GLY A 159 9.46 -6.43 -5.24
N VAL A 160 9.09 -5.44 -6.05
CA VAL A 160 9.45 -5.31 -7.47
C VAL A 160 10.90 -4.81 -7.53
N GLY A 161 11.86 -5.74 -7.42
CA GLY A 161 13.30 -5.45 -7.39
C GLY A 161 14.13 -6.42 -6.53
N GLY A 162 13.47 -7.20 -5.66
CA GLY A 162 14.04 -8.40 -5.05
C GLY A 162 13.51 -9.63 -5.79
N THR A 163 14.31 -10.70 -5.89
CA THR A 163 13.89 -11.97 -6.50
C THR A 163 12.52 -12.40 -5.98
N PHE A 164 11.51 -12.42 -6.85
CA PHE A 164 10.17 -12.98 -6.63
C PHE A 164 10.15 -14.45 -6.13
N SER A 165 11.33 -15.05 -5.95
CA SER A 165 11.56 -16.41 -5.48
C SER A 165 11.10 -16.68 -4.04
N ASP A 166 10.96 -15.67 -3.18
CA ASP A 166 10.56 -15.87 -1.78
C ASP A 166 9.04 -15.90 -1.53
N LEU A 167 8.22 -15.57 -2.53
CA LEU A 167 6.75 -15.63 -2.41
C LEU A 167 6.15 -16.98 -2.84
N GLY A 168 6.96 -18.00 -3.12
CA GLY A 168 6.48 -19.35 -3.47
C GLY A 168 5.67 -19.41 -4.78
N ILE A 169 5.65 -18.34 -5.57
CA ILE A 169 5.02 -18.31 -6.88
C ILE A 169 6.06 -18.79 -7.89
N GLN A 170 6.02 -20.08 -8.22
CA GLN A 170 6.71 -20.60 -9.39
C GLN A 170 6.12 -19.94 -10.64
N MET A 171 6.85 -18.98 -11.19
CA MET A 171 6.67 -18.58 -12.59
C MET A 171 6.93 -19.82 -13.44
N GLY A 172 5.86 -20.41 -13.96
CA GLY A 172 5.93 -21.45 -14.98
C GLY A 172 6.64 -20.88 -16.19
N GLY A 173 7.92 -21.23 -16.34
CA GLY A 173 8.68 -20.93 -17.54
C GLY A 173 8.03 -21.62 -18.72
N ASN A 174 7.30 -20.86 -19.53
CA ASN A 174 7.02 -21.25 -20.90
C ASN A 174 8.35 -21.25 -21.64
N GLY A 175 9.00 -22.42 -21.65
CA GLY A 175 10.07 -22.73 -22.58
C GLY A 175 9.50 -22.65 -23.99
N ALA A 176 9.64 -21.47 -24.60
CA ALA A 176 9.47 -21.28 -26.02
C ALA A 176 10.48 -22.21 -26.70
N GLY A 177 9.96 -23.20 -27.42
CA GLY A 177 10.75 -24.15 -28.19
C GLY A 177 11.61 -23.44 -29.21
N GLU A 178 12.91 -23.69 -29.14
CA GLU A 178 13.81 -23.52 -30.26
C GLU A 178 13.55 -24.66 -31.25
N TYR A 179 12.74 -24.39 -32.27
CA TYR A 179 12.85 -25.09 -33.55
C TYR A 179 13.71 -24.20 -34.45
N TYR A 180 14.93 -24.65 -34.72
CA TYR A 180 15.67 -24.27 -35.92
C TYR A 180 16.00 -25.55 -36.69
N ASP A 181 15.73 -25.47 -38.00
CA ASP A 181 15.91 -26.50 -39.04
C ASP A 181 17.29 -27.16 -39.07
#